data_AF-A0A2V6GI55-F1
#
_entry.id   AF-A0A2V6GI55-F1
#
_cell.length_a   1.000
_cell.length_b   1.000
_cell.length_c   1.000
_cell.angle_alpha   90.00
_cell.angle_beta   90.00
_cell.angle_gamma   90.00
#
_symmetry.space_group_name_H-M   'P 1'
#
loop_
_entity.id
_entity.type
_entity.pdbx_description
1 polymer ?
#
loop_
_entity_poly.entity_id
_entity_poly.type
_entity_poly.pdbx_seq_one_letter_code
_entity_poly.pdbx_strand_id
1 'polypeptide(L)'
;WDMAAWHMAWNASVAALNDKTQPRLALRVKAQREYFALGKDFLERGIKNNPDRPQLYEALARLYKEKYKNHERASEFFAKAAALLGAPSYERRFSAYELSYCEGREREAYDRLRRLYDKGEKERLPTLITRLKFLENKLGIPQDQRIPDTDPLKR
;
A
#
# COMPACT_ATOMS: atom_id res chain seq x y z
N TRP A 1 8.28 -11.34 -14.33
CA TRP A 1 7.23 -11.42 -13.29
C TRP A 1 6.49 -10.11 -13.16
N ASP A 2 7.14 -9.04 -12.68
CA ASP A 2 6.52 -7.72 -12.48
C ASP A 2 5.81 -7.17 -13.74
N MET A 3 6.52 -7.03 -14.86
CA MET A 3 5.94 -6.55 -16.12
C MET A 3 4.74 -7.38 -16.61
N ALA A 4 4.78 -8.71 -16.48
CA ALA A 4 3.65 -9.57 -16.83
C ALA A 4 2.44 -9.30 -15.93
N ALA A 5 2.68 -9.18 -14.62
CA ALA A 5 1.65 -8.84 -13.66
C ALA A 5 1.03 -7.48 -13.92
N TRP A 6 1.86 -6.49 -14.28
CA TRP A 6 1.41 -5.15 -14.64
C TRP A 6 0.50 -5.17 -15.88
N HIS A 7 0.90 -5.88 -16.93
CA HIS A 7 0.08 -6.02 -18.13
C HIS A 7 -1.26 -6.70 -17.85
N MET A 8 -1.30 -7.70 -16.97
CA MET A 8 -2.56 -8.32 -16.57
C MET A 8 -3.41 -7.35 -15.73
N ALA A 9 -2.92 -6.93 -14.57
CA ALA A 9 -3.73 -6.25 -13.56
C ALA A 9 -3.99 -4.75 -13.81
N TRP A 10 -3.29 -4.11 -14.76
CA TRP A 10 -3.58 -2.74 -15.19
C TRP A 10 -4.05 -2.71 -16.64
N ASN A 11 -3.25 -3.13 -17.62
CA ASN A 11 -3.63 -2.96 -19.03
C ASN A 11 -4.81 -3.83 -19.47
N ALA A 12 -4.65 -5.15 -19.40
CA ALA A 12 -5.68 -6.09 -19.86
C ALA A 12 -6.97 -5.94 -19.04
N SER A 13 -6.83 -5.72 -17.73
CA SER A 13 -7.97 -5.47 -16.84
C SER A 13 -8.79 -4.23 -17.22
N VAL A 14 -8.14 -3.14 -17.64
CA VAL A 14 -8.80 -1.90 -18.08
C VAL A 14 -9.40 -2.09 -19.47
N ALA A 15 -8.68 -2.76 -20.38
CA ALA A 15 -9.20 -3.10 -21.70
C ALA A 15 -10.47 -3.96 -21.59
N ALA A 16 -10.47 -4.97 -20.72
CA ALA A 16 -11.63 -5.83 -20.46
C ALA A 16 -12.82 -5.05 -19.89
N LEU A 17 -12.57 -4.09 -18.98
CA LEU A 17 -13.64 -3.24 -18.46
C LEU A 17 -14.24 -2.34 -19.55
N ASN A 18 -13.41 -1.86 -20.48
CA ASN A 18 -13.78 -0.89 -21.51
C ASN A 18 -14.23 -1.52 -22.84
N ASP A 19 -14.22 -2.84 -22.95
CA ASP A 19 -14.60 -3.56 -24.17
C ASP A 19 -16.07 -3.29 -24.55
N LYS A 20 -16.29 -2.56 -25.65
CA LYS A 20 -17.64 -2.21 -26.11
C LYS A 20 -18.35 -3.38 -26.81
N THR A 21 -17.62 -4.42 -27.21
CA THR A 21 -18.21 -5.61 -27.85
C THR A 21 -18.95 -6.50 -26.84
N GLN A 22 -18.61 -6.38 -25.56
CA GLN A 22 -19.35 -6.99 -24.46
C GLN A 22 -20.36 -5.98 -23.86
N PRO A 23 -21.67 -6.06 -24.22
CA PRO A 23 -22.65 -5.08 -23.76
C PRO A 23 -22.91 -5.15 -22.25
N ARG A 24 -22.71 -6.31 -21.61
CA ARG A 24 -23.03 -6.51 -20.19
C ARG A 24 -21.87 -6.04 -19.30
N LEU A 25 -22.09 -4.96 -18.55
CA LEU A 25 -21.11 -4.43 -17.58
C LEU A 25 -20.66 -5.50 -16.58
N ALA A 26 -21.58 -6.33 -16.08
CA ALA A 26 -21.25 -7.40 -15.12
C ALA A 26 -20.20 -8.39 -15.68
N LEU A 27 -20.28 -8.72 -16.97
CA LEU A 27 -19.30 -9.61 -17.61
C LEU A 27 -17.94 -8.93 -17.79
N ARG A 28 -17.92 -7.62 -18.07
CA ARG A 28 -16.69 -6.81 -18.15
C ARG A 28 -16.00 -6.68 -16.79
N VAL A 29 -16.76 -6.46 -15.73
CA VAL A 29 -16.26 -6.44 -14.34
C VAL A 29 -15.72 -7.81 -13.94
N LYS A 30 -16.41 -8.90 -14.31
CA LYS A 30 -15.91 -10.26 -14.07
C LYS A 30 -14.56 -10.48 -14.76
N ALA A 31 -14.46 -10.19 -16.06
CA ALA A 31 -13.22 -10.33 -16.83
C ALA A 31 -12.09 -9.47 -16.25
N GLN A 32 -12.38 -8.22 -15.85
CA GLN A 32 -11.40 -7.37 -15.16
C GLN A 32 -10.84 -8.05 -13.89
N ARG A 33 -11.70 -8.64 -13.06
CA ARG A 33 -11.28 -9.34 -11.84
C ARG A 33 -10.45 -10.59 -12.12
N GLU A 34 -10.74 -11.30 -13.21
CA GLU A 34 -9.91 -12.42 -13.67
C GLU A 34 -8.49 -11.95 -14.03
N TYR A 35 -8.36 -10.81 -14.70
CA TYR A 35 -7.04 -10.22 -14.96
C TYR A 35 -6.31 -9.74 -13.71
N PHE A 36 -7.01 -9.24 -12.68
CA PHE A 36 -6.40 -8.98 -11.38
C PHE A 36 -5.83 -10.26 -10.76
N ALA A 37 -6.59 -11.36 -10.80
CA ALA A 37 -6.16 -12.65 -10.28
C ALA A 37 -4.94 -13.20 -11.03
N LEU A 38 -4.90 -13.08 -12.36
CA LEU A 38 -3.73 -13.44 -13.16
C LEU A 38 -2.48 -12.62 -12.80
N GLY A 39 -2.63 -11.31 -12.64
CA GLY A 39 -1.53 -10.45 -12.22
C GLY A 39 -1.00 -10.81 -10.83
N LYS A 40 -1.90 -11.11 -9.89
CA LYS A 40 -1.56 -11.60 -8.55
C LYS A 40 -0.76 -12.90 -8.62
N ASP A 41 -1.23 -13.87 -9.41
CA ASP A 41 -0.57 -15.17 -9.57
C ASP A 41 0.86 -15.04 -10.15
N PHE A 42 1.07 -14.16 -11.14
CA PHE A 42 2.41 -13.87 -11.65
C PHE A 42 3.34 -13.32 -10.56
N LEU A 43 2.84 -12.45 -9.68
CA LEU A 43 3.64 -11.91 -8.57
C LEU A 43 3.92 -12.95 -7.50
N GLU A 44 2.92 -13.74 -7.11
CA GLU A 44 3.08 -14.80 -6.09
C GLU A 44 4.09 -15.87 -6.56
N ARG A 45 3.99 -16.33 -7.82
CA ARG A 45 4.99 -17.22 -8.41
C ARG A 45 6.34 -16.54 -8.58
N GLY A 46 6.36 -15.27 -8.95
CA GLY A 46 7.59 -14.48 -9.05
C GLY A 46 8.35 -14.41 -7.74
N ILE A 47 7.66 -14.08 -6.65
CA ILE A 47 8.20 -14.04 -5.29
C ILE A 47 8.71 -15.43 -4.87
N LYS A 48 7.93 -16.49 -5.11
CA LYS A 48 8.36 -17.86 -4.79
C LYS A 48 9.69 -18.24 -5.45
N ASN A 49 9.90 -17.80 -6.70
CA ASN A 49 11.12 -18.09 -7.45
C ASN A 49 12.25 -17.08 -7.23
N ASN A 50 11.94 -15.88 -6.71
CA ASN A 50 12.87 -14.76 -6.55
C ASN A 50 12.57 -14.02 -5.22
N PRO A 51 12.75 -14.66 -4.06
CA PRO A 51 12.28 -14.15 -2.76
C PRO A 51 13.09 -12.94 -2.24
N ASP A 52 14.23 -12.66 -2.85
CA ASP A 52 15.14 -11.56 -2.53
C ASP A 52 14.85 -10.27 -3.30
N ARG A 53 13.82 -10.27 -4.17
CA ARG A 53 13.48 -9.12 -5.02
C ARG A 53 12.40 -8.23 -4.39
N PRO A 54 12.76 -7.11 -3.71
CA PRO A 54 11.78 -6.23 -3.06
C PRO A 54 10.71 -5.68 -4.02
N GLN A 55 11.07 -5.48 -5.28
CA GLN A 55 10.15 -4.95 -6.31
C GLN A 55 8.93 -5.85 -6.51
N LEU A 56 9.06 -7.17 -6.34
CA LEU A 56 7.93 -8.09 -6.51
C LEU A 56 6.94 -8.01 -5.36
N TYR A 57 7.44 -7.81 -4.13
CA TYR A 57 6.60 -7.59 -2.95
C TYR A 57 5.90 -6.23 -3.02
N GLU A 58 6.63 -5.19 -3.44
CA GLU A 58 6.12 -3.84 -3.69
C GLU A 58 4.97 -3.85 -4.71
N ALA A 59 5.18 -4.46 -5.87
CA ALA A 59 4.15 -4.60 -6.90
C ALA A 59 2.90 -5.35 -6.40
N LEU A 60 3.10 -6.40 -5.59
CA LEU A 60 2.00 -7.16 -4.99
C LEU A 60 1.24 -6.32 -3.96
N ALA A 61 1.94 -5.51 -3.16
CA ALA A 61 1.33 -4.57 -2.24
C ALA A 61 0.49 -3.51 -2.96
N ARG A 62 1.00 -2.92 -4.04
CA ARG A 62 0.23 -1.98 -4.90
C ARG A 62 -1.01 -2.63 -5.48
N LEU A 63 -0.91 -3.85 -5.98
CA LEU A 63 -2.05 -4.60 -6.51
C LEU A 63 -3.12 -4.83 -5.43
N TYR A 64 -2.74 -5.22 -4.21
CA TYR A 64 -3.67 -5.34 -3.09
C TYR A 64 -4.34 -4.01 -2.73
N LYS A 65 -3.56 -2.93 -2.63
CA LYS A 65 -4.04 -1.58 -2.34
C LYS A 65 -5.02 -1.08 -3.39
N GLU A 66 -4.62 -1.13 -4.67
CA GLU A 66 -5.33 -0.43 -5.73
C GLU A 66 -6.51 -1.22 -6.26
N LYS A 67 -6.35 -2.53 -6.44
CA LYS A 67 -7.32 -3.39 -7.14
C LYS A 67 -8.24 -4.11 -6.17
N TYR A 68 -7.68 -4.63 -5.08
CA TYR A 68 -8.46 -5.35 -4.06
C TYR A 68 -8.94 -4.47 -2.91
N LYS A 69 -8.46 -3.22 -2.83
CA LYS A 69 -8.72 -2.31 -1.70
C LYS A 69 -8.42 -2.96 -0.33
N ASN A 70 -7.45 -3.88 -0.32
CA ASN A 70 -7.05 -4.62 0.87
C ASN A 70 -5.81 -3.98 1.47
N HIS A 71 -6.04 -3.00 2.34
CA HIS A 71 -4.99 -2.24 3.01
C HIS A 71 -4.13 -3.11 3.95
N GLU A 72 -4.70 -4.12 4.58
CA GLU A 72 -3.96 -5.00 5.48
C GLU A 72 -2.91 -5.82 4.72
N ARG A 73 -3.32 -6.46 3.62
CA ARG A 73 -2.41 -7.21 2.75
C ARG A 73 -1.40 -6.28 2.08
N ALA A 74 -1.81 -5.07 1.66
CA ALA A 74 -0.87 -4.09 1.13
C ALA A 74 0.20 -3.73 2.17
N SER A 75 -0.20 -3.46 3.41
CA SER A 75 0.72 -3.16 4.52
C SER A 75 1.71 -4.30 4.76
N GLU A 76 1.24 -5.54 4.77
CA GLU A 76 2.05 -6.74 4.95
C GLU A 76 3.12 -6.86 3.86
N PHE A 77 2.74 -6.72 2.59
CA PHE A 77 3.68 -6.88 1.48
C PHE A 77 4.67 -5.72 1.36
N PHE A 78 4.26 -4.48 1.65
CA PHE A 78 5.21 -3.37 1.79
C PHE A 78 6.19 -3.60 2.93
N ALA A 79 5.76 -4.17 4.06
CA ALA A 79 6.67 -4.52 5.16
C ALA A 79 7.69 -5.59 4.74
N LYS A 80 7.24 -6.62 4.01
CA LYS A 80 8.11 -7.65 3.44
C LYS A 80 9.13 -7.05 2.48
N ALA A 81 8.69 -6.17 1.57
CA ALA A 81 9.59 -5.45 0.67
C ALA A 81 10.66 -4.67 1.47
N ALA A 82 10.23 -3.90 2.48
CA ALA A 82 11.11 -3.07 3.30
C ALA A 82 12.14 -3.83 4.16
N ALA A 83 11.93 -5.14 4.35
CA ALA A 83 12.85 -6.01 5.09
C ALA A 83 14.00 -6.55 4.22
N LEU A 84 13.89 -6.45 2.90
CA LEU A 84 14.90 -6.94 1.96
C LEU A 84 16.01 -5.93 1.72
N LEU A 85 17.21 -6.44 1.41
CA LEU A 85 18.36 -5.62 1.05
C LEU A 85 18.09 -4.86 -0.27
N GLY A 86 18.49 -3.60 -0.33
CA GLY A 86 18.28 -2.75 -1.51
C GLY A 86 16.84 -2.27 -1.69
N ALA A 87 15.94 -2.57 -0.75
CA ALA A 87 14.59 -2.01 -0.74
C ALA A 87 14.63 -0.48 -0.56
N PRO A 88 13.83 0.28 -1.33
CA PRO A 88 13.72 1.71 -1.12
C PRO A 88 13.26 2.06 0.30
N SER A 89 13.76 3.17 0.86
CA SER A 89 13.42 3.57 2.23
C SER A 89 11.93 3.86 2.43
N TYR A 90 11.22 4.25 1.36
CA TYR A 90 9.79 4.57 1.41
C TYR A 90 8.88 3.36 1.66
N GLU A 91 9.34 2.13 1.45
CA GLU A 91 8.51 0.93 1.66
C GLU A 91 8.00 0.83 3.10
N ARG A 92 8.82 1.25 4.08
CA ARG A 92 8.41 1.30 5.49
C ARG A 92 7.27 2.27 5.72
N ARG A 93 7.30 3.43 5.04
CA ARG A 93 6.24 4.43 5.10
C ARG A 93 4.96 3.89 4.47
N PHE A 94 5.04 3.28 3.29
CA PHE A 94 3.88 2.70 2.64
C PHE A 94 3.24 1.60 3.49
N SER A 95 4.04 0.72 4.10
CA SER A 95 3.51 -0.26 5.06
C SER A 95 2.72 0.40 6.19
N ALA A 96 3.27 1.44 6.82
CA ALA A 96 2.62 2.14 7.92
C ALA A 96 1.39 2.94 7.47
N TYR A 97 1.42 3.55 6.29
CA TYR A 97 0.28 4.26 5.69
C TYR A 97 -0.88 3.30 5.47
N GLU A 98 -0.63 2.17 4.79
CA GLU A 98 -1.70 1.21 4.51
C GLU A 98 -2.27 0.62 5.81
N LEU A 99 -1.43 0.31 6.80
CA LEU A 99 -1.91 -0.19 8.11
C LEU A 99 -2.85 0.80 8.80
N SER A 100 -2.59 2.10 8.66
CA SER A 100 -3.40 3.13 9.29
C SER A 100 -4.85 3.20 8.77
N TYR A 101 -5.15 2.61 7.60
CA TYR A 101 -6.51 2.50 7.08
C TYR A 101 -7.26 1.26 7.57
N CYS A 102 -6.60 0.35 8.29
CA CYS A 102 -7.19 -0.90 8.75
C CYS A 102 -7.89 -0.70 10.11
N GLU A 103 -9.18 -1.02 10.16
CA GLU A 103 -9.95 -1.01 11.41
C GLU A 103 -9.41 -2.06 12.40
N GLY A 104 -9.34 -1.68 13.68
CA GLY A 104 -8.80 -2.53 14.74
C GLY A 104 -7.26 -2.59 14.81
N ARG A 105 -6.55 -1.91 13.89
CA ARG A 105 -5.08 -1.84 13.84
C ARG A 105 -4.54 -0.44 14.15
N GLU A 106 -5.38 0.45 14.67
CA GLU A 106 -5.08 1.87 14.87
C GLU A 106 -3.85 2.10 15.75
N ARG A 107 -3.77 1.41 16.90
CA ARG A 107 -2.64 1.54 17.84
C ARG A 107 -1.33 1.12 17.19
N GLU A 108 -1.34 -0.02 16.52
CA GLU A 108 -0.15 -0.53 15.84
C GLU A 108 0.29 0.40 14.70
N ALA A 109 -0.66 0.90 13.92
CA ALA A 109 -0.38 1.88 12.87
C ALA A 109 0.21 3.17 13.45
N TYR A 110 -0.33 3.66 14.57
CA TYR A 110 0.19 4.82 15.26
C TYR A 110 1.63 4.60 15.70
N ASP A 111 1.92 3.47 16.35
CA ASP A 111 3.27 3.16 16.84
C ASP A 111 4.29 3.01 15.70
N ARG A 112 3.88 2.47 14.55
CA ARG A 112 4.73 2.36 13.35
C ARG A 112 5.01 3.74 12.74
N LEU A 113 3.98 4.58 12.60
CA LEU A 113 4.13 5.93 12.08
C LEU A 113 4.93 6.83 13.02
N ARG A 114 4.73 6.69 14.33
CA ARG A 114 5.45 7.48 15.34
C ARG A 114 6.93 7.13 15.34
N ARG A 115 7.25 5.84 15.29
CA ARG A 115 8.64 5.39 15.10
C ARG A 115 9.30 5.93 13.83
N LEU A 116 8.55 6.14 12.75
CA LEU A 116 9.06 6.80 11.55
C LEU A 116 9.25 8.30 11.77
N TYR A 117 8.28 8.99 12.39
CA TYR A 117 8.37 10.41 12.74
C TYR A 117 9.60 10.73 13.60
N ASP A 118 9.89 9.88 14.58
CA ASP A 118 10.96 10.06 15.56
C ASP A 118 12.36 9.85 14.93
N LYS A 119 12.46 9.25 13.74
CA LYS A 119 13.74 9.14 12.99
C LYS A 119 14.25 10.47 12.46
N GLY A 120 13.42 11.50 12.45
CA GLY A 120 13.80 12.86 12.09
C GLY A 120 13.12 13.40 10.83
N GLU A 121 13.51 14.62 10.46
CA GLU A 121 12.75 15.46 9.53
C GLU A 121 12.48 14.83 8.16
N LYS A 122 13.42 14.02 7.65
CA LYS A 122 13.28 13.35 6.34
C LYS A 122 12.09 12.40 6.26
N GLU A 123 11.63 11.88 7.40
CA GLU A 123 10.46 10.99 7.47
C GLU A 123 9.15 11.75 7.73
N ARG A 124 9.20 13.03 8.12
CA ARG A 124 8.04 13.86 8.48
C ARG A 124 7.31 14.39 7.24
N LEU A 125 6.97 13.49 6.32
CA LEU A 125 6.25 13.82 5.09
C LEU A 125 4.77 14.16 5.38
N PRO A 126 4.10 14.96 4.54
CA PRO A 126 2.72 15.39 4.76
C PRO A 126 1.76 14.23 5.04
N THR A 127 1.81 13.16 4.23
CA THR A 127 0.96 11.97 4.44
C THR A 127 1.20 11.34 5.82
N LEU A 128 2.45 11.22 6.26
CA LEU A 128 2.77 10.64 7.57
C LEU A 128 2.18 11.49 8.70
N ILE A 129 2.35 12.82 8.63
CA ILE A 129 1.81 13.76 9.62
C ILE A 129 0.29 13.69 9.65
N THR A 130 -0.38 13.72 8.49
CA THR A 130 -1.84 13.63 8.39
C THR A 130 -2.36 12.33 9.00
N ARG A 131 -1.73 11.18 8.71
CA ARG A 131 -2.14 9.88 9.27
C ARG A 131 -1.88 9.81 10.77
N LEU A 132 -0.78 10.37 11.28
CA LEU A 132 -0.52 10.45 12.71
C LEU A 132 -1.59 11.26 13.43
N LYS A 133 -1.86 12.50 13.01
CA LYS A 133 -2.88 13.34 13.65
C LYS A 133 -4.27 12.70 13.61
N PHE A 134 -4.62 12.05 12.51
CA PHE A 134 -5.87 11.29 12.40
C PHE A 134 -5.95 10.20 13.48
N LEU A 135 -4.89 9.40 13.64
CA LEU A 135 -4.85 8.34 14.65
C LEU A 135 -4.77 8.89 16.08
N GLU A 136 -4.08 10.00 16.30
CA GLU A 136 -4.02 10.66 17.61
C GLU A 136 -5.40 11.07 18.10
N ASN A 137 -6.20 11.64 17.20
CA ASN A 137 -7.60 11.96 17.49
C ASN A 137 -8.43 10.69 17.70
N LYS A 138 -8.31 9.71 16.79
CA LYS A 138 -9.11 8.47 16.86
C LYS A 138 -8.82 7.64 18.12
N LEU A 139 -7.59 7.64 18.61
CA LEU A 139 -7.15 6.91 19.80
C LEU A 139 -7.25 7.73 21.09
N GLY A 140 -7.65 9.00 21.03
CA GLY A 140 -7.70 9.88 22.19
C GLY A 140 -6.34 10.11 22.84
N ILE A 141 -5.27 10.24 22.05
CA ILE A 141 -3.92 10.46 22.57
C ILE A 141 -3.88 11.80 23.32
N PRO A 142 -3.32 11.86 24.55
CA PRO A 142 -3.17 13.11 25.29
C PRO A 142 -2.35 14.16 24.52
N GLN A 143 -2.71 15.44 24.63
CA GLN A 143 -2.12 16.52 23.81
C GLN A 143 -0.60 16.64 23.98
N ASP A 144 -0.08 16.40 25.18
CA ASP A 144 1.34 16.38 25.53
C ASP A 144 2.13 15.25 24.85
N GLN A 145 1.44 14.20 24.40
CA GLN A 145 2.03 13.05 23.70
C GLN A 145 1.92 13.15 22.17
N ARG A 146 1.15 14.13 21.65
CA ARG A 146 0.92 14.30 20.21
C ARG A 146 2.12 14.90 19.50
N ILE A 147 2.19 14.67 18.20
CA ILE A 147 3.13 15.44 17.37
C ILE A 147 2.72 16.92 17.35
N PRO A 148 3.68 17.86 17.28
CA PRO A 148 3.37 19.29 17.26
C PRO A 148 2.45 19.69 16.10
N ASP A 149 1.64 20.72 16.33
CA ASP A 149 0.90 21.43 15.29
C ASP A 149 1.83 22.34 14.48
N THR A 150 2.82 21.75 13.80
CA THR A 150 3.61 22.47 12.80
C THR A 150 2.85 22.49 11.48
N ASP A 151 2.52 23.70 11.02
CA ASP A 151 1.96 23.96 9.70
C ASP A 151 2.93 23.46 8.62
N PRO A 152 2.54 22.51 7.74
CA PRO A 152 3.41 21.98 6.69
C PRO A 152 3.88 23.04 5.67
N LEU A 153 3.28 24.23 5.69
CA LEU A 153 3.51 25.31 4.71
C LEU A 153 4.48 26.41 5.19
N LYS A 154 5.05 26.31 6.39
CA LYS A 154 6.12 27.22 6.84
C LYS A 154 7.51 26.57 6.68
N ARG A 155 7.94 26.38 5.44
CA ARG A 155 9.36 26.29 5.07
C ARG A 155 9.57 26.99 3.74
#